data_AF-A0A918WDL1-F1
#
_entry.id   AF-A0A918WDL1-F1
#
_cell.length_a   1.000
_cell.length_b   1.000
_cell.length_c   1.000
_cell.angle_alpha   90.00
_cell.angle_beta   90.00
_cell.angle_gamma   90.00
#
_symmetry.space_group_name_H-M   'P 1'
#
loop_
_entity.id
_entity.type
_entity.pdbx_description
1 polymer ?
#
loop_
_entity_poly.entity_id
_entity_poly.type
_entity_poly.pdbx_seq_one_letter_code
_entity_poly.pdbx_strand_id
1 'polypeptide(L)'
;MPPVQFLFKVAVCWTALGGGSVLAQSSQIIVWGSELKFGNVLTSSGGGVTLAEFSIELGSFGSFAPTPENTTEWMSHWKVFDAITVEDDPSNDAFITGEGNSALYGGRADLSEERTSDSEDANPSDTFVAGEQAYVFVRNADVPGAGTEWLLYTSRAHPDWNFPGGFAEELQWYLPDADEAVWGAINGTTIGGGSYTDDTEEFYFRTHTFQTVPEPASGGLFAVAGLILARRSRR
;
A
#
# COMPACT_ATOMS: atom_id res chain seq x y z
N MET A 1 -46.16 -75.56 2.21
CA MET A 1 -45.34 -74.48 1.65
C MET A 1 -45.58 -73.22 2.47
N PRO A 2 -44.66 -72.84 3.37
CA PRO A 2 -44.79 -71.61 4.16
C PRO A 2 -44.14 -70.42 3.43
N PRO A 3 -44.64 -69.18 3.61
CA PRO A 3 -43.93 -67.99 3.16
C PRO A 3 -42.89 -67.58 4.20
N VAL A 4 -41.69 -67.34 3.69
CA VAL A 4 -40.54 -66.75 4.39
C VAL A 4 -40.80 -65.25 4.56
N GLN A 5 -40.83 -64.75 5.80
CA GLN A 5 -40.81 -63.31 6.08
C GLN A 5 -39.52 -62.97 6.83
N PHE A 6 -38.57 -62.38 6.11
CA PHE A 6 -37.37 -61.77 6.66
C PHE A 6 -37.72 -60.40 7.25
N LEU A 7 -37.62 -60.29 8.57
CA LEU A 7 -37.77 -59.04 9.32
C LEU A 7 -36.42 -58.29 9.29
N PHE A 8 -36.34 -57.25 8.46
CA PHE A 8 -35.25 -56.28 8.45
C PHE A 8 -35.30 -55.45 9.75
N LYS A 9 -34.30 -55.59 10.61
CA LYS A 9 -34.04 -54.64 11.71
C LYS A 9 -33.20 -53.49 11.16
N VAL A 10 -33.84 -52.35 10.90
CA VAL A 10 -33.15 -51.09 10.61
C VAL A 10 -32.64 -50.51 11.92
N ALA A 11 -31.33 -50.45 12.09
CA ALA A 11 -30.69 -49.69 13.16
C ALA A 11 -30.79 -48.20 12.81
N VAL A 12 -31.58 -47.46 13.59
CA VAL A 12 -31.65 -46.00 13.54
C VAL A 12 -30.38 -45.46 14.18
N CYS A 13 -29.46 -44.97 13.35
CA CYS A 13 -28.29 -44.23 13.81
C CYS A 13 -28.75 -42.81 14.20
N TRP A 14 -28.70 -42.49 15.49
CA TRP A 14 -28.87 -41.14 16.01
C TRP A 14 -27.61 -40.34 15.72
N THR A 15 -27.62 -39.52 14.67
CA THR A 15 -26.65 -38.42 14.55
C THR A 15 -27.25 -37.21 15.24
N ALA A 16 -26.76 -36.90 16.44
CA ALA A 16 -26.97 -35.61 17.07
C ALA A 16 -26.36 -34.53 16.17
N LEU A 17 -27.18 -33.86 15.38
CA LEU A 17 -26.88 -32.55 14.82
C LEU A 17 -26.86 -31.55 15.98
N GLY A 18 -25.74 -31.55 16.72
CA GLY A 18 -25.37 -30.42 17.56
C GLY A 18 -25.13 -29.26 16.62
N GLY A 19 -26.07 -28.33 16.59
CA GLY A 19 -25.95 -27.08 15.86
C GLY A 19 -24.70 -26.36 16.34
N GLY A 20 -23.62 -26.47 15.58
CA GLY A 20 -22.58 -25.46 15.58
C GLY A 20 -23.26 -24.18 15.13
N SER A 21 -23.51 -23.28 16.07
CA SER A 21 -23.77 -21.90 15.76
C SER A 21 -22.58 -21.43 14.94
N VAL A 22 -22.75 -21.29 13.62
CA VAL A 22 -21.84 -20.49 12.81
C VAL A 22 -22.04 -19.09 13.38
N LEU A 23 -21.16 -18.68 14.29
CA LEU A 23 -21.12 -17.29 14.72
C LEU A 23 -21.00 -16.47 13.44
N ALA A 24 -21.90 -15.51 13.24
CA ALA A 24 -21.77 -14.59 12.13
C ALA A 24 -20.40 -13.92 12.30
N GLN A 25 -19.46 -14.28 11.43
CA GLN A 25 -18.14 -13.68 11.41
C GLN A 25 -18.35 -12.23 11.05
N SER A 26 -18.06 -11.34 11.99
CA SER A 26 -18.20 -9.92 11.79
C SER A 26 -16.97 -9.43 11.05
N SER A 27 -17.12 -9.02 9.79
CA SER A 27 -16.05 -8.37 9.01
C SER A 27 -16.41 -6.92 8.77
N GLN A 28 -15.39 -6.12 8.48
CA GLN A 28 -15.52 -4.74 8.05
C GLN A 28 -14.89 -4.60 6.68
N ILE A 29 -15.69 -4.19 5.70
CA ILE A 29 -15.19 -3.94 4.34
C ILE A 29 -14.54 -2.57 4.32
N ILE A 30 -13.34 -2.49 3.74
CA ILE A 30 -12.64 -1.25 3.45
C ILE A 30 -12.48 -1.14 1.94
N VAL A 31 -13.02 -0.07 1.37
CA VAL A 31 -12.85 0.29 -0.04
C VAL A 31 -11.92 1.48 -0.10
N TRP A 32 -10.92 1.42 -0.97
CA TRP A 32 -9.93 2.48 -1.09
C TRP A 32 -9.57 2.72 -2.55
N GLY A 33 -8.93 3.86 -2.82
CA GLY A 33 -8.54 4.23 -4.18
C GLY A 33 -9.09 5.58 -4.61
N SER A 34 -9.03 5.92 -5.90
CA SER A 34 -9.66 7.12 -6.46
C SER A 34 -9.74 7.11 -7.97
N GLU A 35 -10.60 7.97 -8.50
CA GLU A 35 -10.58 8.36 -9.91
C GLU A 35 -9.50 9.40 -10.17
N LEU A 36 -8.72 9.16 -11.22
CA LEU A 36 -7.62 9.97 -11.70
C LEU A 36 -7.96 10.45 -13.09
N LYS A 37 -7.95 11.77 -13.33
CA LYS A 37 -8.22 12.28 -14.68
C LYS A 37 -6.96 12.19 -15.56
N PHE A 38 -7.03 11.46 -16.68
CA PHE A 38 -6.00 11.36 -17.71
C PHE A 38 -5.53 12.74 -18.15
N GLY A 39 -4.21 12.93 -18.13
CA GLY A 39 -3.52 14.21 -18.32
C GLY A 39 -2.50 14.46 -17.22
N ASN A 40 -2.82 14.10 -15.97
CA ASN A 40 -2.07 14.46 -14.77
C ASN A 40 -1.90 13.28 -13.77
N VAL A 41 -1.92 12.05 -14.29
CA VAL A 41 -2.22 10.80 -13.55
C VAL A 41 -1.05 10.24 -12.75
N LEU A 42 0.17 10.66 -13.06
CA LEU A 42 1.36 10.44 -12.26
C LEU A 42 2.46 11.14 -13.01
N THR A 43 2.97 12.20 -12.42
CA THR A 43 4.29 12.66 -12.82
C THR A 43 5.25 11.83 -11.98
N SER A 44 5.87 10.82 -12.60
CA SER A 44 7.20 10.45 -12.12
C SER A 44 8.05 11.71 -12.08
N SER A 45 8.99 11.75 -11.16
CA SER A 45 9.86 12.89 -10.94
C SER A 45 10.62 13.35 -12.20
N GLY A 46 10.71 12.51 -13.24
CA GLY A 46 11.35 12.77 -14.55
C GLY A 46 10.41 12.78 -15.76
N GLY A 47 9.09 12.68 -15.57
CA GLY A 47 8.08 12.65 -16.63
C GLY A 47 7.78 11.26 -17.20
N GLY A 48 6.49 11.01 -17.51
CA GLY A 48 6.00 9.89 -18.31
C GLY A 48 6.40 8.47 -17.88
N VAL A 49 6.16 8.08 -16.61
CA VAL A 49 6.23 6.66 -16.22
C VAL A 49 4.86 6.01 -16.29
N THR A 50 4.81 4.78 -16.79
CA THR A 50 3.61 3.95 -16.78
C THR A 50 3.41 3.35 -15.39
N LEU A 51 2.19 3.46 -14.87
CA LEU A 51 1.75 2.88 -13.61
C LEU A 51 2.03 1.38 -13.43
N ALA A 52 2.24 0.65 -14.53
CA ALA A 52 2.66 -0.74 -14.54
C ALA A 52 4.00 -1.00 -13.80
N GLU A 53 4.79 0.04 -13.53
CA GLU A 53 6.07 -0.08 -12.81
C GLU A 53 5.94 0.19 -11.30
N PHE A 54 4.73 0.49 -10.80
CA PHE A 54 4.49 0.81 -9.40
C PHE A 54 3.61 -0.26 -8.73
N SER A 55 3.97 -0.59 -7.49
CA SER A 55 3.05 -1.19 -6.53
C SER A 55 2.25 -0.08 -5.85
N ILE A 56 0.94 -0.28 -5.70
CA ILE A 56 0.06 0.58 -4.91
C ILE A 56 -0.51 -0.28 -3.78
N GLU A 57 -0.16 0.04 -2.55
CA GLU A 57 -0.54 -0.74 -1.36
C GLU A 57 -1.29 0.14 -0.37
N LEU A 58 -2.36 -0.39 0.20
CA LEU A 58 -2.99 0.11 1.41
C LEU A 58 -2.41 -0.65 2.61
N GLY A 59 -2.08 0.05 3.68
CA GLY A 59 -1.51 -0.60 4.86
C GLY A 59 -1.31 0.30 6.06
N SER A 60 -0.51 -0.17 7.02
CA SER A 60 -0.14 0.56 8.22
C SER A 60 1.30 0.29 8.64
N PHE A 61 1.90 1.24 9.35
CA PHE A 61 3.17 1.07 10.05
C PHE A 61 3.00 0.59 11.51
N GLY A 62 1.76 0.28 11.93
CA GLY A 62 1.45 -0.06 13.32
C GLY A 62 1.75 1.10 14.26
N SER A 63 2.68 0.91 15.21
CA SER A 63 3.11 1.97 16.12
C SER A 63 4.26 2.84 15.59
N PHE A 64 4.86 2.48 14.45
CA PHE A 64 5.94 3.26 13.84
C PHE A 64 5.36 4.48 13.12
N ALA A 65 5.97 5.66 13.34
CA ALA A 65 5.56 6.89 12.68
C ALA A 65 6.51 7.16 11.49
N PRO A 66 6.05 6.99 10.24
CA PRO A 66 6.88 7.25 9.07
C PRO A 66 7.18 8.75 8.96
N THR A 67 8.44 9.07 8.68
CA THR A 67 8.95 10.42 8.43
C THR A 67 9.96 10.38 7.27
N PRO A 68 10.22 11.50 6.58
CA PRO A 68 11.25 11.56 5.54
C PRO A 68 12.64 11.08 6.04
N GLU A 69 12.95 11.31 7.32
CA GLU A 69 14.24 10.99 7.92
C GLU A 69 14.46 9.50 8.21
N ASN A 70 13.40 8.69 8.28
CA ASN A 70 13.46 7.26 8.63
C ASN A 70 13.01 6.32 7.50
N THR A 71 13.06 6.78 6.25
CA THR A 71 12.67 6.02 5.04
C THR A 71 13.34 4.66 4.88
N THR A 72 14.57 4.49 5.39
CA THR A 72 15.27 3.20 5.36
C THR A 72 14.66 2.13 6.27
N GLU A 73 13.81 2.53 7.22
CA GLU A 73 13.17 1.62 8.18
C GLU A 73 11.75 1.23 7.74
N TRP A 74 11.17 1.95 6.77
CA TRP A 74 9.76 1.83 6.39
C TRP A 74 9.35 0.39 6.06
N MET A 75 10.07 -0.27 5.16
CA MET A 75 9.73 -1.63 4.74
C MET A 75 9.81 -2.67 5.86
N SER A 76 10.55 -2.40 6.94
CA SER A 76 10.60 -3.30 8.10
C SER A 76 9.40 -3.16 9.04
N HIS A 77 8.65 -2.07 8.90
CA HIS A 77 7.48 -1.73 9.71
C HIS A 77 6.17 -1.75 8.91
N TRP A 78 6.26 -1.82 7.58
CA TRP A 78 5.09 -1.82 6.70
C TRP A 78 4.34 -3.14 6.77
N LYS A 79 3.03 -3.05 7.06
CA LYS A 79 2.06 -4.14 7.02
C LYS A 79 1.10 -3.87 5.87
N VAL A 80 1.10 -4.74 4.87
CA VAL A 80 0.18 -4.64 3.72
C VAL A 80 -1.20 -5.13 4.17
N PHE A 81 -2.22 -4.27 4.02
CA PHE A 81 -3.61 -4.65 4.22
C PHE A 81 -4.24 -5.09 2.90
N ASP A 82 -4.00 -4.35 1.82
CA ASP A 82 -4.49 -4.68 0.48
C ASP A 82 -3.55 -4.08 -0.56
N ALA A 83 -3.49 -4.63 -1.76
CA ALA A 83 -2.62 -4.10 -2.82
C ALA A 83 -3.30 -4.14 -4.19
N ILE A 84 -2.74 -3.36 -5.11
CA ILE A 84 -3.06 -3.40 -6.53
C ILE A 84 -1.74 -3.67 -7.25
N THR A 85 -1.60 -4.89 -7.71
CA THR A 85 -0.53 -5.34 -8.60
C THR A 85 -1.06 -5.32 -10.02
N VAL A 86 -0.45 -4.49 -10.88
CA VAL A 86 -0.87 -4.31 -12.29
C VAL A 86 -0.79 -5.62 -13.10
N GLU A 87 -0.08 -6.63 -12.60
CA GLU A 87 0.02 -7.95 -13.25
C GLU A 87 -1.24 -8.82 -13.10
N ASP A 88 -2.11 -8.58 -12.11
CA ASP A 88 -3.07 -9.62 -11.71
C ASP A 88 -4.26 -9.83 -12.66
N ASP A 89 -4.57 -8.88 -13.55
CA ASP A 89 -5.55 -9.14 -14.61
C ASP A 89 -5.58 -8.02 -15.68
N PRO A 90 -5.17 -8.27 -16.93
CA PRO A 90 -5.32 -7.31 -18.03
C PRO A 90 -6.78 -7.06 -18.45
N SER A 91 -7.74 -7.80 -17.88
CA SER A 91 -9.20 -7.63 -18.00
C SER A 91 -9.89 -7.18 -16.71
N ASN A 92 -9.16 -7.00 -15.60
CA ASN A 92 -9.68 -6.31 -14.43
C ASN A 92 -9.53 -4.82 -14.71
N ASP A 93 -10.64 -4.24 -15.14
CA ASP A 93 -10.87 -2.81 -15.39
C ASP A 93 -10.54 -1.90 -14.19
N ALA A 94 -10.03 -2.44 -13.06
CA ALA A 94 -9.52 -1.69 -11.92
C ALA A 94 -8.42 -0.68 -12.29
N PHE A 95 -7.78 -0.82 -13.45
CA PHE A 95 -6.76 0.12 -13.92
C PHE A 95 -7.01 0.75 -15.30
N ILE A 96 -7.89 0.21 -16.13
CA ILE A 96 -8.08 0.70 -17.50
C ILE A 96 -9.53 0.50 -17.92
N THR A 97 -10.43 1.44 -17.62
CA THR A 97 -11.49 1.94 -18.52
C THR A 97 -12.41 2.94 -17.81
N GLY A 98 -11.87 4.09 -17.36
CA GLY A 98 -12.76 5.24 -17.27
C GLY A 98 -13.17 5.64 -18.69
N GLU A 99 -14.45 5.48 -19.03
CA GLU A 99 -14.99 6.12 -20.22
C GLU A 99 -14.75 7.64 -20.12
N GLY A 100 -13.95 8.19 -21.03
CA GLY A 100 -13.64 9.63 -21.07
C GLY A 100 -12.55 10.07 -20.11
N ASN A 101 -11.29 9.93 -20.53
CA ASN A 101 -10.13 10.56 -19.88
C ASN A 101 -10.04 10.37 -18.34
N SER A 102 -10.44 9.22 -17.78
CA SER A 102 -10.14 8.86 -16.39
C SER A 102 -9.53 7.46 -16.22
N ALA A 103 -8.56 7.31 -15.33
CA ALA A 103 -8.10 6.04 -14.78
C ALA A 103 -8.69 5.88 -13.38
N LEU A 104 -9.08 4.67 -13.00
CA LEU A 104 -9.39 4.35 -11.62
C LEU A 104 -8.19 3.58 -11.05
N TYR A 105 -7.95 3.73 -9.76
CA TYR A 105 -7.20 2.73 -8.98
C TYR A 105 -8.00 2.53 -7.69
N GLY A 106 -8.02 1.31 -7.19
CA GLY A 106 -8.65 1.03 -5.92
C GLY A 106 -8.72 -0.46 -5.64
N GLY A 107 -8.88 -0.76 -4.36
CA GLY A 107 -9.01 -2.13 -3.86
C GLY A 107 -10.17 -2.23 -2.89
N ARG A 108 -10.45 -3.47 -2.49
CA ARG A 108 -11.50 -3.83 -1.55
C ARG A 108 -11.05 -5.06 -0.80
N ALA A 109 -10.88 -4.92 0.50
CA ALA A 109 -10.58 -6.05 1.38
C ALA A 109 -11.39 -5.97 2.68
N ASP A 110 -11.62 -7.13 3.27
CA ASP A 110 -12.28 -7.32 4.54
C ASP A 110 -11.26 -7.34 5.69
N LEU A 111 -11.50 -6.50 6.69
CA LEU A 111 -10.87 -6.61 8.00
C LEU A 111 -11.66 -7.61 8.86
N SER A 112 -11.03 -8.74 9.18
CA SER A 112 -11.60 -9.82 9.99
C SER A 112 -11.78 -9.43 11.46
N GLU A 113 -12.50 -10.26 12.22
CA GLU A 113 -12.64 -10.10 13.67
C GLU A 113 -11.29 -10.19 14.40
N GLU A 114 -10.41 -11.04 13.88
CA GLU A 114 -9.03 -11.24 14.33
C GLU A 114 -8.07 -10.11 13.93
N ARG A 115 -8.57 -9.07 13.26
CA ARG A 115 -7.80 -7.91 12.77
C ARG A 115 -6.82 -8.23 11.65
N THR A 116 -7.08 -9.26 10.87
CA THR A 116 -6.30 -9.59 9.67
C THR A 116 -7.05 -9.12 8.43
N SER A 117 -6.33 -8.92 7.33
CA SER A 117 -6.96 -8.75 6.02
C SER A 117 -7.28 -10.11 5.39
N ASP A 118 -8.25 -10.13 4.47
CA ASP A 118 -8.52 -11.26 3.58
C ASP A 118 -7.88 -11.12 2.19
N SER A 119 -7.22 -9.98 1.91
CA SER A 119 -6.46 -9.75 0.67
C SER A 119 -5.34 -10.79 0.51
N GLU A 120 -5.11 -11.26 -0.71
CA GLU A 120 -4.07 -12.25 -1.00
C GLU A 120 -2.65 -11.69 -0.87
N ASP A 121 -2.51 -10.36 -0.97
CA ASP A 121 -1.26 -9.62 -0.79
C ASP A 121 -0.90 -9.38 0.67
N ALA A 122 -1.87 -9.56 1.57
CA ALA A 122 -1.66 -9.36 3.00
C ALA A 122 -0.94 -10.57 3.62
N ASN A 123 0.02 -10.29 4.49
CA ASN A 123 0.60 -11.34 5.32
C ASN A 123 -0.42 -11.76 6.38
N PRO A 124 -0.82 -13.04 6.47
CA PRO A 124 -1.84 -13.50 7.42
C PRO A 124 -1.41 -13.38 8.89
N SER A 125 -0.13 -13.12 9.17
CA SER A 125 0.36 -12.83 10.52
C SER A 125 0.29 -11.36 10.91
N ASP A 126 0.02 -10.46 9.96
CA ASP A 126 -0.15 -9.04 10.24
C ASP A 126 -1.54 -8.79 10.84
N THR A 127 -1.55 -8.03 11.94
CA THR A 127 -2.78 -7.60 12.61
C THR A 127 -2.87 -6.08 12.63
N PHE A 128 -4.05 -5.53 12.32
CA PHE A 128 -4.33 -4.10 12.25
C PHE A 128 -5.16 -3.65 13.46
N VAL A 129 -4.49 -3.01 14.42
CA VAL A 129 -5.12 -2.59 15.67
C VAL A 129 -6.06 -1.41 15.42
N ALA A 130 -7.16 -1.37 16.17
CA ALA A 130 -8.08 -0.25 16.18
C ALA A 130 -7.37 1.09 16.43
N GLY A 131 -7.61 2.08 15.58
CA GLY A 131 -6.98 3.40 15.68
C GLY A 131 -5.58 3.48 15.06
N GLU A 132 -5.06 2.39 14.48
CA GLU A 132 -3.84 2.47 13.65
C GLU A 132 -4.09 3.31 12.41
N GLN A 133 -3.17 4.22 12.10
CA GLN A 133 -3.26 5.07 10.92
C GLN A 133 -3.09 4.23 9.66
N ALA A 134 -4.02 4.39 8.72
CA ALA A 134 -3.92 3.82 7.38
C ALA A 134 -3.13 4.76 6.46
N TYR A 135 -2.33 4.17 5.57
CA TYR A 135 -1.57 4.88 4.56
C TYR A 135 -1.76 4.20 3.22
N VAL A 136 -1.66 4.97 2.15
CA VAL A 136 -1.46 4.42 0.82
C VAL A 136 -0.02 4.68 0.39
N PHE A 137 0.67 3.60 0.00
CA PHE A 137 2.07 3.60 -0.39
C PHE A 137 2.18 3.22 -1.87
N VAL A 138 2.67 4.16 -2.67
CA VAL A 138 2.97 3.97 -4.09
C VAL A 138 4.49 3.92 -4.27
N ARG A 139 5.03 2.87 -4.88
CA ARG A 139 6.49 2.66 -4.95
C ARG A 139 6.90 1.76 -6.11
N ASN A 140 8.04 2.06 -6.73
CA ASN A 140 8.64 1.22 -7.79
C ASN A 140 9.76 0.29 -7.27
N ALA A 141 10.14 0.40 -6.00
CA ALA A 141 11.13 -0.47 -5.35
C ALA A 141 10.98 -0.45 -3.81
N ASP A 142 11.44 -1.50 -3.13
CA ASP A 142 11.40 -1.63 -1.67
C ASP A 142 12.53 -0.87 -0.97
N VAL A 143 13.65 -0.65 -1.67
CA VAL A 143 14.86 -0.08 -1.08
C VAL A 143 15.02 1.37 -1.56
N PRO A 144 15.17 2.35 -0.64
CA PRO A 144 15.42 3.72 -1.02
C PRO A 144 16.78 3.83 -1.71
N GLY A 145 16.82 4.48 -2.88
CA GLY A 145 18.03 4.52 -3.70
C GLY A 145 17.88 5.34 -4.98
N ALA A 146 18.96 5.41 -5.76
CA ALA A 146 18.96 6.10 -7.04
C ALA A 146 17.92 5.46 -7.99
N GLY A 147 17.01 6.26 -8.53
CA GLY A 147 15.94 5.79 -9.42
C GLY A 147 14.73 5.20 -8.69
N THR A 148 14.78 5.10 -7.36
CA THR A 148 13.62 4.74 -6.55
C THR A 148 12.69 5.94 -6.43
N GLU A 149 11.41 5.72 -6.71
CA GLU A 149 10.33 6.70 -6.67
C GLU A 149 9.23 6.21 -5.74
N TRP A 150 8.96 7.01 -4.70
CA TRP A 150 7.95 6.70 -3.68
C TRP A 150 6.92 7.81 -3.59
N LEU A 151 5.75 7.47 -3.06
CA LEU A 151 4.75 8.38 -2.53
C LEU A 151 4.08 7.67 -1.36
N LEU A 152 4.01 8.35 -0.21
CA LEU A 152 3.29 7.86 0.96
C LEU A 152 2.35 8.96 1.44
N TYR A 153 1.05 8.66 1.48
CA TYR A 153 0.05 9.63 1.90
C TYR A 153 -1.00 9.03 2.83
N THR A 154 -1.69 9.91 3.54
CA THR A 154 -2.69 9.57 4.54
C THR A 154 -3.67 10.74 4.75
N SER A 155 -4.66 10.53 5.62
CA SER A 155 -5.47 11.61 6.18
C SER A 155 -5.37 11.61 7.70
N ARG A 156 -4.90 12.71 8.29
CA ARG A 156 -4.90 12.88 9.76
C ARG A 156 -6.03 13.76 10.27
N ALA A 157 -6.56 14.66 9.47
CA ALA A 157 -7.75 15.42 9.86
C ALA A 157 -9.02 14.56 9.87
N HIS A 158 -9.05 13.46 9.11
CA HIS A 158 -10.19 12.55 9.04
C HIS A 158 -9.98 11.32 9.93
N PRO A 159 -10.71 11.18 11.06
CA PRO A 159 -10.55 10.04 11.97
C PRO A 159 -10.91 8.70 11.32
N ASP A 160 -11.65 8.75 10.22
CA ASP A 160 -12.08 7.59 9.44
C ASP A 160 -10.91 6.89 8.75
N TRP A 161 -9.76 7.57 8.54
CA TRP A 161 -8.52 6.99 7.99
C TRP A 161 -7.70 6.16 9.00
N ASN A 162 -8.35 5.72 10.08
CA ASN A 162 -7.77 4.77 11.02
C ASN A 162 -8.47 3.42 10.88
N PHE A 163 -7.72 2.34 11.08
CA PHE A 163 -8.29 1.00 11.13
C PHE A 163 -9.40 0.94 12.20
N PRO A 164 -10.61 0.50 11.83
CA PRO A 164 -11.80 0.70 12.65
C PRO A 164 -11.79 -0.21 13.88
N GLY A 165 -12.29 0.30 15.02
CA GLY A 165 -12.38 -0.47 16.26
C GLY A 165 -13.57 -1.42 16.35
N GLY A 166 -14.60 -1.21 15.54
CA GLY A 166 -15.77 -2.07 15.44
C GLY A 166 -16.02 -2.46 14.00
N PHE A 167 -16.99 -3.36 13.82
CA PHE A 167 -17.43 -3.83 12.51
C PHE A 167 -18.80 -3.20 12.24
N ALA A 168 -18.84 -2.31 11.27
CA ALA A 168 -20.00 -1.50 10.91
C ALA A 168 -20.19 -1.50 9.38
N GLU A 169 -20.83 -0.45 8.85
CA GLU A 169 -20.99 -0.24 7.41
C GLU A 169 -19.62 -0.05 6.72
N GLU A 170 -19.58 -0.33 5.42
CA GLU A 170 -18.41 -0.18 4.55
C GLU A 170 -17.68 1.16 4.78
N LEU A 171 -16.36 1.09 4.96
CA LEU A 171 -15.49 2.26 5.15
C LEU A 171 -14.81 2.61 3.83
N GLN A 172 -14.72 3.90 3.53
CA GLN A 172 -14.19 4.39 2.26
C GLN A 172 -13.00 5.33 2.48
N TRP A 173 -11.87 5.04 1.84
CA TRP A 173 -10.63 5.82 1.92
C TRP A 173 -10.19 6.30 0.53
N TYR A 174 -10.50 7.55 0.22
CA TYR A 174 -10.24 8.12 -1.10
C TYR A 174 -9.25 9.30 -1.06
N LEU A 175 -8.44 9.44 -2.12
CA LEU A 175 -7.43 10.49 -2.27
C LEU A 175 -7.94 11.93 -2.05
N PRO A 176 -9.18 12.31 -2.46
CA PRO A 176 -9.72 13.64 -2.15
C PRO A 176 -9.82 13.94 -0.65
N ASP A 177 -9.91 12.91 0.20
CA ASP A 177 -9.96 13.05 1.66
C ASP A 177 -8.57 12.99 2.30
N ALA A 178 -7.52 12.69 1.54
CA ALA A 178 -6.15 12.70 2.01
C ALA A 178 -5.62 14.14 2.15
N ASP A 179 -5.00 14.44 3.28
CA ASP A 179 -4.51 15.77 3.64
C ASP A 179 -3.02 15.84 3.94
N GLU A 180 -2.33 14.68 3.97
CA GLU A 180 -0.91 14.59 4.30
C GLU A 180 -0.18 13.69 3.30
N ALA A 181 0.94 14.19 2.77
CA ALA A 181 1.95 13.40 2.10
C ALA A 181 3.22 13.37 2.97
N VAL A 182 3.63 12.19 3.42
CA VAL A 182 4.89 11.98 4.14
C VAL A 182 6.06 12.03 3.16
N TRP A 183 5.87 11.46 1.97
CA TRP A 183 6.82 11.47 0.86
C TRP A 183 6.05 11.60 -0.45
N GLY A 184 6.63 12.25 -1.46
CA GLY A 184 5.88 12.55 -2.69
C GLY A 184 4.99 13.78 -2.52
N ALA A 185 3.96 13.90 -3.35
CA ALA A 185 2.97 14.95 -3.23
C ALA A 185 1.57 14.49 -3.69
N ILE A 186 0.52 15.11 -3.13
CA ILE A 186 -0.89 14.87 -3.47
C ILE A 186 -1.66 16.18 -3.68
N ASN A 187 -2.79 16.11 -4.38
CA ASN A 187 -3.79 17.19 -4.53
C ASN A 187 -3.19 18.53 -4.99
N GLY A 188 -2.12 18.49 -5.80
CA GLY A 188 -1.43 19.65 -6.37
C GLY A 188 -0.70 20.57 -5.37
N THR A 189 -0.88 20.38 -4.07
CA THR A 189 -0.52 21.38 -3.05
C THR A 189 0.10 20.78 -1.79
N THR A 190 -0.17 19.52 -1.48
CA THR A 190 0.38 18.85 -0.30
C THR A 190 1.66 18.13 -0.68
N ILE A 191 2.80 18.60 -0.16
CA ILE A 191 4.14 18.14 -0.55
C ILE A 191 4.85 17.56 0.68
N GLY A 192 5.33 16.32 0.55
CA GLY A 192 6.13 15.61 1.54
C GLY A 192 7.63 15.60 1.21
N GLY A 193 8.35 14.64 1.79
CA GLY A 193 9.77 14.43 1.54
C GLY A 193 10.12 14.01 0.10
N GLY A 194 11.41 13.97 -0.19
CA GLY A 194 11.97 13.57 -1.49
C GLY A 194 12.24 14.74 -2.44
N SER A 195 12.52 14.42 -3.71
CA SER A 195 12.79 15.40 -4.76
C SER A 195 12.06 15.09 -6.05
N TYR A 196 11.79 16.14 -6.84
CA TYR A 196 11.20 16.05 -8.17
C TYR A 196 11.84 17.08 -9.10
N THR A 197 11.86 16.82 -10.41
CA THR A 197 12.54 17.71 -11.37
C THR A 197 11.60 18.47 -12.30
N ASP A 198 10.32 18.08 -12.32
CA ASP A 198 9.30 18.71 -13.15
C ASP A 198 8.27 19.46 -12.30
N ASP A 199 8.21 20.77 -12.46
CA ASP A 199 7.23 21.65 -11.79
C ASP A 199 5.99 21.88 -12.65
N THR A 200 5.84 21.14 -13.77
CA THR A 200 4.66 21.27 -14.63
C THR A 200 3.40 20.65 -14.02
N GLU A 201 2.29 21.34 -14.31
CA GLU A 201 0.87 20.99 -14.21
C GLU A 201 0.30 20.47 -12.88
N GLU A 202 -0.97 20.86 -12.67
CA GLU A 202 -1.89 20.38 -11.64
C GLU A 202 -1.82 18.85 -11.54
N PHE A 203 -1.39 18.27 -10.43
CA PHE A 203 -1.27 16.82 -10.26
C PHE A 203 -2.24 16.30 -9.19
N TYR A 204 -2.73 15.07 -9.34
CA TYR A 204 -3.50 14.40 -8.29
C TYR A 204 -2.56 13.71 -7.29
N PHE A 205 -1.55 13.01 -7.79
CA PHE A 205 -0.45 12.52 -6.99
C PHE A 205 0.86 12.45 -7.79
N ARG A 206 1.97 12.57 -7.09
CA ARG A 206 3.31 12.65 -7.65
C ARG A 206 4.27 11.88 -6.76
N THR A 207 5.03 10.98 -7.36
CA THR A 207 6.11 10.28 -6.67
C THR A 207 7.36 11.16 -6.66
N HIS A 208 8.13 11.07 -5.58
CA HIS A 208 9.40 11.76 -5.44
C HIS A 208 10.54 10.74 -5.44
N THR A 209 11.66 11.13 -6.05
CA THR A 209 12.89 10.36 -6.00
C THR A 209 13.67 10.58 -4.72
N PHE A 210 14.46 9.57 -4.37
CA PHE A 210 15.58 9.76 -3.47
C PHE A 210 16.67 10.50 -4.21
N GLN A 211 16.90 11.76 -3.84
CA GLN A 211 18.03 12.48 -4.36
C GLN A 211 19.30 11.80 -3.86
N THR A 212 20.06 11.20 -4.78
CA THR A 212 21.46 10.94 -4.47
C THR A 212 22.12 12.30 -4.35
N VAL A 213 22.40 12.73 -3.12
CA VAL A 213 23.33 13.85 -2.93
C VAL A 213 24.63 13.36 -3.55
N PRO A 214 25.13 13.95 -4.65
CA PRO A 214 26.43 13.57 -5.18
C PRO A 214 27.40 13.85 -4.05
N GLU A 215 28.01 12.82 -3.46
CA GLU A 215 28.85 12.97 -2.27
C GLU A 215 29.88 14.08 -2.52
N PRO A 216 29.73 15.29 -1.93
CA PRO A 216 30.62 16.40 -2.26
C PRO A 216 32.03 16.17 -1.73
N ALA A 217 32.20 15.16 -0.87
CA ALA A 217 33.39 14.95 -0.08
C ALA A 217 34.31 13.85 -0.60
N SER A 218 33.82 12.82 -1.29
CA SER A 218 34.67 11.69 -1.71
C SER A 218 35.68 12.10 -2.79
N GLY A 219 35.25 12.88 -3.80
CA GLY A 219 36.17 13.46 -4.78
C GLY A 219 37.22 14.39 -4.16
N GLY A 220 36.82 15.22 -3.19
CA GLY A 220 37.72 16.08 -2.43
C GLY A 220 38.72 15.29 -1.57
N LEU A 221 38.27 14.22 -0.90
CA LEU A 221 39.11 13.34 -0.10
C LEU A 221 40.13 12.59 -0.95
N PHE A 222 39.73 12.09 -2.13
CA PHE A 222 40.67 11.46 -3.06
C PHE A 222 41.70 12.46 -3.59
N ALA A 223 41.30 13.71 -3.88
CA ALA A 223 42.23 14.76 -4.32
C ALA A 223 43.23 15.15 -3.20
N VAL A 224 42.76 15.30 -1.96
CA VAL A 224 43.61 15.60 -0.80
C VAL A 224 44.54 14.43 -0.47
N ALA A 225 44.04 13.19 -0.48
CA ALA A 225 44.83 11.98 -0.29
C ALA A 225 45.91 11.85 -1.38
N GLY A 226 45.55 12.09 -2.65
CA GLY A 226 46.47 12.12 -3.78
C GLY A 226 47.56 13.18 -3.63
N LEU A 227 47.21 14.39 -3.20
CA LEU A 227 48.17 15.46 -2.91
C LEU A 227 49.13 15.10 -1.77
N ILE A 228 48.63 14.50 -0.69
CA ILE A 228 49.47 14.06 0.44
C ILE A 228 50.46 12.98 0.01
N LEU A 229 50.01 11.98 -0.76
CA LEU A 229 50.86 10.92 -1.29
C LEU A 229 51.91 11.46 -2.29
N ALA A 230 51.52 12.34 -3.20
CA ALA A 230 52.43 12.96 -4.16
C ALA A 230 53.47 13.87 -3.50
N ARG A 231 53.15 14.48 -2.36
CA ARG A 231 54.12 15.28 -1.59
C ARG A 231 55.10 14.42 -0.80
N ARG A 232 54.69 13.21 -0.41
CA ARG A 232 55.51 12.26 0.34
C ARG A 232 56.49 11.48 -0.54
N SER A 233 56.18 11.26 -1.82
CA SER A 233 57.10 10.62 -2.78
C SER A 233 58.22 11.53 -3.29
N ARG A 234 58.14 12.85 -3.05
CA ARG A 234 59.15 13.85 -3.43
C ARG A 234 60.11 14.23 -2.31
N ARG A 235 59.95 13.65 -1.12
CA ARG A 235 60.89 13.75 0.00
C ARG A 235 61.65 12.44 0.13
#